data_AF-A0A7X9AD96-F1
#
_entry.id   AF-A0A7X9AD96-F1
#
_cell.length_a   1.000
_cell.length_b   1.000
_cell.length_c   1.000
_cell.angle_alpha   90.00
_cell.angle_beta   90.00
_cell.angle_gamma   90.00
#
_symmetry.space_group_name_H-M   'P 1'
#
loop_
_entity.id
_entity.type
_entity.pdbx_description
1 polymer ?
#
loop_
_entity_poly.entity_id
_entity_poly.type
_entity_poly.pdbx_seq_one_letter_code
_entity_poly.pdbx_strand_id
1 'polypeptide(L)'
;SLGSLEQTLIFGQQHVHADWKFELTDRASEYPRVGMRCEVPASWSRIKYFGLGPEENYPDRCAGSRMGEFGFTVDELYVPYIVPQDHGVRTKVRRLDLLDGQEGGVRIAGDQDWSFSLHQYSIAELWKKWHADELERSATNHLYLDAAVRGVGTATCGPDTFEQYRVRGGVYRLSLSLGALQE
;
A
#
# COMPACT_ATOMS: atom_id res chain seq x y z
N SER A 1 -6.76 -19.66 12.93
CA SER A 1 -6.16 -18.37 12.56
C SER A 1 -6.15 -18.22 11.05
N LEU A 2 -5.95 -17.01 10.50
CA LEU A 2 -5.62 -16.79 9.08
C LEU A 2 -4.13 -17.00 8.79
N GLY A 3 -3.30 -17.03 9.83
CA GLY A 3 -1.86 -17.18 9.73
C GLY A 3 -1.14 -16.82 11.03
N SER A 4 0.16 -16.62 10.93
CA SER A 4 1.04 -16.03 11.96
C SER A 4 1.86 -14.88 11.38
N LEU A 5 2.35 -14.02 12.26
CA LEU A 5 3.29 -12.93 11.96
C LEU A 5 4.49 -13.08 12.89
N GLU A 6 5.67 -13.21 12.30
CA GLU A 6 6.95 -13.03 12.99
C GLU A 6 7.50 -11.65 12.62
N GLN A 7 7.92 -10.87 13.61
CA GLN A 7 8.49 -9.55 13.39
C GLN A 7 9.83 -9.39 14.08
N THR A 8 10.78 -8.75 13.41
CA THR A 8 12.08 -8.34 13.97
C THR A 8 12.25 -6.85 13.73
N LEU A 9 12.60 -6.11 14.78
CA LEU A 9 12.88 -4.68 14.71
C LEU A 9 14.31 -4.43 15.21
N ILE A 10 15.13 -3.79 14.38
CA ILE A 10 16.50 -3.42 14.70
C ILE A 10 16.56 -1.90 14.78
N PHE A 11 16.83 -1.38 15.97
CA PHE A 11 16.88 0.06 16.23
C PHE A 11 18.32 0.56 16.04
N GLY A 12 18.54 1.33 14.97
CA GLY A 12 19.74 2.11 14.75
C GLY A 12 19.60 3.55 15.28
N GLN A 13 20.67 4.34 15.14
CA GLN A 13 20.64 5.75 15.58
C GLN A 13 19.73 6.64 14.72
N GLN A 14 19.63 6.35 13.42
CA GLN A 14 18.90 7.18 12.44
C GLN A 14 17.71 6.47 11.80
N HIS A 15 17.68 5.14 11.86
CA HIS A 15 16.67 4.32 11.23
C HIS A 15 16.30 3.12 12.10
N VAL A 16 15.07 2.65 11.94
CA VAL A 16 14.59 1.35 12.40
C VAL A 16 14.48 0.46 11.18
N HIS A 17 15.17 -0.68 11.20
CA HIS A 17 14.97 -1.73 10.21
C HIS A 17 13.91 -2.71 10.74
N ALA A 18 12.90 -3.00 9.93
CA ALA A 18 11.76 -3.81 10.27
C ALA A 18 11.60 -4.95 9.27
N ASP A 19 11.69 -6.18 9.77
CA ASP A 19 11.42 -7.41 9.02
C ASP A 19 10.12 -8.03 9.50
N TRP A 20 9.21 -8.29 8.56
CA TRP A 20 7.99 -9.03 8.79
C TRP A 20 7.96 -10.29 7.94
N LYS A 21 7.68 -11.43 8.58
CA LYS A 21 7.42 -12.70 7.92
C LYS A 21 5.99 -13.13 8.25
N PHE A 22 5.16 -13.19 7.21
CA PHE A 22 3.76 -13.60 7.30
C PHE A 22 3.66 -15.05 6.84
N GLU A 23 3.14 -15.95 7.67
CA GLU A 23 2.80 -17.32 7.27
C GLU A 23 1.28 -17.46 7.23
N LEU A 24 0.72 -17.44 6.02
CA LEU A 24 -0.72 -17.51 5.79
C LEU A 24 -1.17 -18.95 5.53
N THR A 25 -2.30 -19.32 6.13
CA THR A 25 -2.94 -20.63 5.94
C THR A 25 -3.89 -20.66 4.75
N ASP A 26 -4.32 -21.83 4.29
CA ASP A 26 -5.36 -21.94 3.26
C ASP A 26 -6.79 -21.80 3.81
N ARG A 27 -6.96 -21.19 5.00
CA ARG A 27 -8.29 -20.94 5.59
C ARG A 27 -9.12 -19.98 4.73
N ALA A 28 -8.47 -19.02 4.11
CA ALA A 28 -9.04 -18.28 2.99
C ALA A 28 -8.49 -18.90 1.71
N SER A 29 -9.35 -19.12 0.71
CA SER A 29 -8.91 -19.60 -0.60
C SER A 29 -7.98 -18.59 -1.28
N GLU A 30 -8.14 -17.30 -0.97
CA GLU A 30 -7.33 -16.21 -1.49
C GLU A 30 -7.35 -15.03 -0.52
N TYR A 31 -6.27 -14.25 -0.52
CA TYR A 31 -6.11 -13.04 0.27
C TYR A 31 -6.10 -11.82 -0.66
N PRO A 32 -6.70 -10.67 -0.26
CA PRO A 32 -6.64 -9.47 -1.08
C PRO A 32 -5.24 -8.83 -1.06
N ARG A 33 -4.56 -8.87 0.09
CA ARG A 33 -3.21 -8.33 0.29
C ARG A 33 -2.56 -8.91 1.55
N VAL A 34 -1.24 -8.78 1.65
CA VAL A 34 -0.42 -9.17 2.80
C VAL A 34 0.56 -8.05 3.10
N GLY A 35 0.53 -7.51 4.31
CA GLY A 35 1.31 -6.34 4.66
C GLY A 35 0.96 -5.76 6.01
N MET A 36 1.46 -4.55 6.24
CA MET A 36 1.18 -3.74 7.44
C MET A 36 0.25 -2.59 7.07
N ARG A 37 -0.73 -2.33 7.95
CA ARG A 37 -1.55 -1.11 7.90
C ARG A 37 -1.08 -0.17 9.01
N CYS A 38 -0.90 1.10 8.68
CA CYS A 38 -0.58 2.17 9.61
C CYS A 38 -1.61 3.29 9.47
N GLU A 39 -2.05 3.85 10.59
CA GLU A 39 -2.76 5.12 10.58
C GLU A 39 -1.73 6.24 10.78
N VAL A 40 -1.74 7.22 9.90
CA VAL A 40 -0.83 8.36 9.95
C VAL A 40 -1.64 9.65 10.14
N PRO A 41 -1.11 10.67 10.84
CA PRO A 41 -1.84 11.91 11.06
C PRO A 41 -2.35 12.53 9.75
N ALA A 42 -3.55 13.11 9.75
CA ALA A 42 -4.12 13.72 8.55
C ALA A 42 -3.24 14.85 7.97
N SER A 43 -2.44 15.52 8.80
CA SER A 43 -1.48 16.55 8.36
C SER A 43 -0.36 15.98 7.48
N TRP A 44 -0.06 14.68 7.61
CA TRP A 44 0.93 13.98 6.80
C TRP A 44 0.30 13.62 5.46
N SER A 45 0.10 14.66 4.64
CA SER A 45 -0.80 14.66 3.50
C SER A 45 -0.06 14.69 2.16
N ARG A 46 1.27 14.64 2.16
CA ARG A 46 2.09 14.70 0.95
C ARG A 46 3.08 13.56 0.93
N ILE A 47 3.31 13.01 -0.25
CA ILE A 47 4.30 11.96 -0.48
C ILE A 47 5.24 12.31 -1.62
N LYS A 48 6.43 11.73 -1.58
CA LYS A 48 7.28 11.48 -2.76
C LYS A 48 7.66 10.02 -2.76
N TYR A 49 7.66 9.34 -3.90
CA TYR A 49 8.09 7.95 -3.96
C TYR A 49 8.89 7.67 -5.22
N PHE A 50 9.75 6.66 -5.15
CA PHE A 50 10.44 6.10 -6.30
C PHE A 50 9.92 4.68 -6.55
N GLY A 51 9.29 4.45 -7.70
CA GLY A 51 8.60 3.20 -8.03
C GLY A 51 7.89 3.28 -9.39
N LEU A 52 6.93 2.39 -9.65
CA LEU A 52 6.08 2.50 -10.85
C LEU A 52 4.99 3.56 -10.68
N GLY A 53 4.80 4.38 -11.71
CA GLY A 53 3.77 5.42 -11.76
C GLY A 53 3.77 6.19 -13.09
N PRO A 54 3.18 7.40 -13.12
CA PRO A 54 2.56 8.12 -12.00
C PRO A 54 1.21 7.57 -11.54
N GLU A 55 0.47 6.87 -12.41
CA GLU A 55 -0.86 6.35 -12.13
C GLU A 55 -0.84 5.11 -11.22
N GLU A 56 -2.00 4.77 -10.66
CA GLU A 56 -2.16 3.52 -9.93
C GLU A 56 -1.90 2.30 -10.82
N ASN A 57 -1.26 1.29 -10.23
CA ASN A 57 -0.89 0.08 -10.92
C ASN A 57 -0.98 -1.12 -9.98
N TYR A 58 -1.27 -2.28 -10.55
CA TYR A 58 -1.44 -3.54 -9.85
C TYR A 58 -0.54 -4.60 -10.50
N PRO A 59 -0.26 -5.74 -9.84
CA PRO A 59 0.65 -6.75 -10.39
C PRO A 59 0.29 -7.23 -11.80
N ASP A 60 -1.00 -7.36 -12.09
CA ASP A 60 -1.54 -7.75 -13.41
C ASP A 60 -1.84 -6.56 -14.34
N ARG A 61 -1.64 -5.33 -13.86
CA ARG A 61 -1.94 -4.07 -14.56
C ARG A 61 -0.86 -3.01 -14.30
N CYS A 62 0.40 -3.33 -14.60
CA CYS A 62 1.54 -2.42 -14.40
C CYS A 62 2.41 -2.18 -15.64
N ALA A 63 2.14 -2.87 -16.76
CA ALA A 63 2.97 -2.77 -17.97
C ALA A 63 2.99 -1.38 -18.62
N GLY A 64 1.96 -0.56 -18.37
CA GLY A 64 1.89 0.83 -18.84
C GLY A 64 2.59 1.84 -17.93
N SER A 65 3.04 1.43 -16.75
CA SER A 65 3.69 2.31 -15.78
C SER A 65 5.19 2.37 -15.98
N ARG A 66 5.80 3.53 -15.70
CA ARG A 66 7.25 3.72 -15.78
C ARG A 66 7.87 3.82 -14.39
N MET A 67 9.10 3.33 -14.27
CA MET A 67 9.92 3.57 -13.08
C MET A 67 10.33 5.05 -13.03
N GLY A 68 10.13 5.71 -11.90
CA GLY A 68 10.48 7.12 -11.74
C GLY A 68 10.21 7.65 -10.35
N GLU A 69 10.51 8.94 -10.15
CA GLU A 69 10.17 9.68 -8.95
C GLU A 69 8.88 10.47 -9.18
N PHE A 70 7.94 10.34 -8.25
CA PHE A 70 6.63 10.98 -8.32
C PHE A 70 6.26 11.56 -6.96
N GLY A 71 5.44 12.61 -6.95
CA GLY A 71 4.96 13.23 -5.72
C GLY A 71 3.49 13.62 -5.84
N PHE A 72 2.76 13.43 -4.74
CA PHE A 72 1.31 13.61 -4.68
C PHE A 72 0.90 14.09 -3.29
N THR A 73 -0.23 14.78 -3.21
CA THR A 73 -1.03 14.88 -1.99
C THR A 73 -1.89 13.61 -1.82
N VAL A 74 -2.37 13.34 -0.61
CA VAL A 74 -3.29 12.22 -0.36
C VAL A 74 -4.57 12.38 -1.18
N ASP A 75 -5.05 13.61 -1.37
CA ASP A 75 -6.24 13.90 -2.17
C ASP A 75 -6.01 13.60 -3.66
N GLU A 76 -4.80 13.81 -4.18
CA GLU A 76 -4.42 13.47 -5.56
C GLU A 76 -4.23 11.95 -5.78
N LEU A 77 -4.05 11.17 -4.71
CA LEU A 77 -3.98 9.71 -4.79
C LEU A 77 -5.37 9.05 -4.88
N TYR A 78 -6.43 9.79 -4.54
CA TYR A 78 -7.80 9.29 -4.60
C TYR A 78 -8.23 9.09 -6.06
N VAL A 79 -8.73 7.89 -6.36
CA VAL A 79 -9.32 7.57 -7.67
C VAL A 79 -10.84 7.47 -7.51
N PRO A 80 -11.62 8.40 -8.09
CA PRO A 80 -13.06 8.48 -7.89
C PRO A 80 -13.80 7.46 -8.78
N TYR A 81 -13.64 6.17 -8.48
CA TYR A 81 -14.45 5.12 -9.08
C TYR A 81 -15.94 5.36 -8.79
N ILE A 82 -16.82 5.02 -9.74
CA ILE A 82 -18.27 5.26 -9.65
C ILE A 82 -18.85 4.63 -8.37
N VAL A 83 -18.48 3.37 -8.12
CA VAL A 83 -18.72 2.72 -6.83
C VAL A 83 -17.39 2.80 -6.06
N PRO A 84 -17.38 3.38 -4.84
CA PRO A 84 -16.19 3.41 -4.00
C PRO A 84 -15.57 2.02 -3.82
N GLN A 85 -14.25 1.93 -3.99
CA GLN A 85 -13.50 0.68 -3.89
C GLN A 85 -12.03 0.95 -3.56
N ASP A 86 -11.28 -0.12 -3.27
CA ASP A 86 -9.82 -0.04 -3.10
C ASP A 86 -9.17 0.51 -4.38
N HIS A 87 -8.14 1.34 -4.22
CA HIS A 87 -7.52 2.10 -5.30
C HIS A 87 -6.10 2.55 -4.91
N GLY A 88 -5.40 3.21 -5.81
CA GLY A 88 -4.20 3.96 -5.49
C GLY A 88 -2.94 3.11 -5.29
N VAL A 89 -2.99 1.79 -5.46
CA VAL A 89 -1.81 0.92 -5.31
C VAL A 89 -0.69 1.38 -6.24
N ARG A 90 0.52 1.44 -5.70
CA ARG A 90 1.78 1.69 -6.40
C ARG A 90 2.68 0.48 -6.17
N THR A 91 3.13 -0.18 -7.24
CA THR A 91 3.99 -1.38 -7.15
C THR A 91 5.46 -1.07 -7.47
N LYS A 92 6.34 -2.02 -7.16
CA LYS A 92 7.80 -1.94 -7.34
C LYS A 92 8.39 -0.67 -6.74
N VAL A 93 7.87 -0.30 -5.58
CA VAL A 93 8.32 0.85 -4.81
C VAL A 93 9.63 0.46 -4.16
N ARG A 94 10.61 1.36 -4.23
CA ARG A 94 11.90 1.21 -3.53
C ARG A 94 11.98 2.16 -2.35
N ARG A 95 11.34 3.32 -2.47
CA ARG A 95 11.36 4.39 -1.47
C ARG A 95 10.03 5.13 -1.48
N LEU A 96 9.50 5.39 -0.29
CA LEU A 96 8.38 6.29 -0.02
C LEU A 96 8.81 7.30 1.05
N ASP A 97 8.70 8.57 0.75
CA ASP A 97 8.88 9.69 1.66
C ASP A 97 7.48 10.21 2.00
N LEU A 98 7.06 10.04 3.25
CA LEU A 98 5.81 10.58 3.78
C LEU A 98 6.14 11.85 4.56
N LEU A 99 5.63 12.99 4.08
CA LEU A 99 5.96 14.32 4.58
C LEU A 99 4.95 14.74 5.65
N ASP A 100 5.42 15.37 6.72
CA ASP A 100 4.62 15.69 7.91
C ASP A 100 3.74 16.95 7.78
N GLY A 101 3.81 17.63 6.63
CA GLY A 101 3.15 18.90 6.36
C GLY A 101 3.98 20.12 6.71
N GLN A 102 5.20 19.94 7.24
CA GLN A 102 6.21 20.96 7.49
C GLN A 102 7.46 20.64 6.64
N GLU A 103 8.65 20.81 7.22
CA GLU A 103 9.95 20.52 6.59
C GLU A 103 10.44 19.07 6.87
N GLY A 104 9.65 18.26 7.59
CA GLY A 104 10.05 16.93 8.03
C GLY A 104 9.27 15.78 7.39
N GLY A 105 9.49 14.58 7.94
CA GLY A 105 8.74 13.38 7.57
C GLY A 105 9.51 12.10 7.84
N VAL A 106 9.02 11.00 7.26
CA VAL A 106 9.63 9.68 7.36
C VAL A 106 9.89 9.13 5.97
N ARG A 107 11.11 8.65 5.77
CA ARG A 107 11.48 7.81 4.64
C ARG A 107 11.29 6.35 5.00
N ILE A 108 10.61 5.63 4.12
CA ILE A 108 10.42 4.19 4.15
C ILE A 108 11.09 3.63 2.90
N ALA A 109 12.15 2.84 3.07
CA ALA A 109 12.90 2.22 1.98
C ALA A 109 12.84 0.71 2.09
N GLY A 110 12.65 0.00 0.97
CA GLY A 110 12.61 -1.46 0.96
C GLY A 110 13.91 -2.07 0.50
N ASP A 111 14.29 -3.20 1.09
CA ASP A 111 15.41 -4.02 0.63
C ASP A 111 15.08 -4.75 -0.69
N GLN A 112 13.77 -4.93 -0.94
CA GLN A 112 13.20 -5.49 -2.16
C GLN A 112 12.06 -4.59 -2.63
N ASP A 113 11.63 -4.78 -3.87
CA ASP A 113 10.45 -4.13 -4.44
C ASP A 113 9.20 -4.48 -3.60
N TRP A 114 8.46 -3.46 -3.15
CA TRP A 114 7.23 -3.60 -2.37
C TRP A 114 6.11 -2.75 -2.97
N SER A 115 4.90 -2.79 -2.39
CA SER A 115 3.77 -1.96 -2.85
C SER A 115 3.19 -1.13 -1.72
N PHE A 116 2.62 0.02 -2.04
CA PHE A 116 1.87 0.80 -1.06
C PHE A 116 0.58 1.38 -1.64
N SER A 117 -0.34 1.71 -0.75
CA SER A 117 -1.44 2.64 -1.02
C SER A 117 -1.64 3.56 0.19
N LEU A 118 -2.09 4.79 -0.05
CA LEU A 118 -2.35 5.79 0.99
C LEU A 118 -3.70 6.43 0.74
N HIS A 119 -4.61 6.34 1.71
CA HIS A 119 -6.00 6.76 1.55
C HIS A 119 -6.44 7.74 2.62
N GLN A 120 -7.28 8.71 2.25
CA GLN A 120 -8.03 9.54 3.21
C GLN A 120 -9.31 8.87 3.74
N TYR A 121 -9.66 7.69 3.23
CA TYR A 121 -10.81 6.88 3.64
C TYR A 121 -10.33 5.51 4.11
N SER A 122 -10.99 4.94 5.13
CA SER A 122 -10.70 3.56 5.53
C SER A 122 -11.22 2.56 4.48
N ILE A 123 -10.60 1.39 4.34
CA ILE A 123 -11.12 0.32 3.45
C ILE A 123 -12.55 -0.09 3.84
N ALA A 124 -12.87 -0.07 5.14
CA ALA A 124 -14.23 -0.38 5.61
C ALA A 124 -15.27 0.66 5.18
N GLU A 125 -14.86 1.92 5.05
CA GLU A 125 -15.70 3.00 4.54
C GLU A 125 -15.93 2.84 3.03
N LEU A 126 -14.84 2.67 2.27
CA LEU A 126 -14.91 2.41 0.82
C LEU A 126 -15.78 1.18 0.51
N TRP A 127 -15.71 0.12 1.31
CA TRP A 127 -16.50 -1.10 1.12
C TRP A 127 -18.01 -0.91 1.36
N LYS A 128 -18.39 0.01 2.25
CA LYS A 128 -19.79 0.16 2.69
C LYS A 128 -20.62 1.07 1.80
N LYS A 129 -19.99 2.05 1.14
CA LYS A 129 -20.68 3.11 0.41
C LYS A 129 -20.86 2.74 -1.06
N TRP A 130 -21.99 3.16 -1.63
CA TRP A 130 -22.31 2.91 -3.04
C TRP A 130 -22.00 4.11 -3.93
N HIS A 131 -21.91 5.31 -3.34
CA HIS A 131 -21.64 6.54 -4.05
C HIS A 131 -20.56 7.36 -3.34
N ALA A 132 -19.74 8.07 -4.12
CA ALA A 132 -18.58 8.81 -3.60
C ALA A 132 -18.97 9.98 -2.69
N ASP A 133 -20.15 10.58 -2.89
CA ASP A 133 -20.68 11.66 -2.05
C ASP A 133 -21.13 11.16 -0.66
N GLU A 134 -21.29 9.85 -0.47
CA GLU A 134 -21.60 9.26 0.83
C GLU A 134 -20.36 9.00 1.70
N LEU A 135 -19.15 9.18 1.14
CA LEU A 135 -17.90 8.86 1.81
C LEU A 135 -17.54 9.87 2.88
N GLU A 136 -17.25 9.39 4.09
CA GLU A 136 -16.78 10.21 5.19
C GLU A 136 -15.27 10.11 5.35
N ARG A 137 -14.58 11.26 5.22
CA ARG A 137 -13.12 11.33 5.37
C ARG A 137 -12.70 10.92 6.78
N SER A 138 -11.65 10.11 6.88
CA SER A 138 -11.09 9.68 8.16
C SER A 138 -10.33 10.82 8.85
N ALA A 139 -10.25 10.77 10.19
CA ALA A 139 -9.43 11.70 10.97
C ALA A 139 -7.91 11.47 10.81
N THR A 140 -7.54 10.30 10.26
CA THR A 140 -6.17 9.89 9.93
C THR A 140 -6.14 9.43 8.46
N ASN A 141 -4.96 9.47 7.85
CA ASN A 141 -4.75 8.79 6.57
C ASN A 141 -4.37 7.33 6.83
N HIS A 142 -4.78 6.43 5.94
CA HIS A 142 -4.55 4.98 6.04
C HIS A 142 -3.45 4.58 5.06
N LEU A 143 -2.27 4.26 5.60
CA LEU A 143 -1.13 3.78 4.83
C LEU A 143 -1.08 2.25 4.85
N TYR A 144 -0.93 1.63 3.69
CA TYR A 144 -0.74 0.20 3.53
C TYR A 144 0.66 -0.04 2.95
N LEU A 145 1.44 -0.90 3.60
CA LEU A 145 2.77 -1.32 3.19
C LEU A 145 2.70 -2.82 2.87
N ASP A 146 2.68 -3.20 1.61
CA ASP A 146 2.35 -4.55 1.18
C ASP A 146 3.57 -5.34 0.69
N ALA A 147 3.72 -6.55 1.24
CA ALA A 147 4.55 -7.61 0.68
C ALA A 147 3.95 -8.15 -0.62
N ALA A 148 2.62 -8.27 -0.65
CA ALA A 148 1.87 -8.75 -1.80
C ALA A 148 0.49 -8.12 -1.86
N VAL A 149 0.02 -7.81 -3.07
CA VAL A 149 -1.33 -7.36 -3.37
C VAL A 149 -1.85 -8.22 -4.50
N ARG A 150 -3.13 -8.59 -4.45
CA ARG A 150 -3.77 -9.34 -5.53
C ARG A 150 -3.90 -8.49 -6.80
N GLY A 151 -3.79 -9.10 -7.97
CA GLY A 151 -4.22 -8.48 -9.23
C GLY A 151 -5.72 -8.16 -9.26
N VAL A 152 -6.12 -7.24 -10.14
CA VAL A 152 -7.51 -6.78 -10.23
C VAL A 152 -8.39 -7.70 -11.09
N GLY A 153 -7.83 -8.32 -12.14
CA GLY A 153 -8.60 -9.09 -13.11
C GLY A 153 -9.67 -8.26 -13.85
N THR A 154 -10.63 -8.97 -14.47
CA THR A 154 -11.76 -8.36 -15.20
C THR A 154 -13.09 -9.08 -14.92
N ALA A 155 -13.23 -9.69 -13.74
CA ALA A 155 -14.31 -10.60 -13.40
C ALA A 155 -15.73 -10.02 -13.47
N THR A 156 -15.88 -8.68 -13.55
CA THR A 156 -17.16 -8.03 -13.84
C THR A 156 -17.77 -8.53 -15.16
N CYS A 157 -16.93 -8.67 -16.20
CA CYS A 157 -17.34 -9.20 -17.50
C CYS A 157 -16.09 -9.72 -18.25
N GLY A 158 -15.57 -10.86 -17.79
CA GLY A 158 -14.30 -11.40 -18.30
C GLY A 158 -13.66 -12.37 -17.32
N PRO A 159 -12.43 -12.84 -17.63
CA PRO A 159 -11.67 -13.65 -16.70
C PRO A 159 -11.31 -12.87 -15.45
N ASP A 160 -11.25 -13.59 -14.34
CA ASP A 160 -10.61 -13.10 -13.12
C ASP A 160 -9.07 -13.04 -13.30
N THR A 161 -8.36 -12.51 -12.31
CA THR A 161 -6.90 -12.41 -12.34
C THR A 161 -6.24 -13.80 -12.51
N PHE A 162 -5.13 -13.85 -13.24
CA PHE A 162 -4.39 -15.09 -13.48
C PHE A 162 -3.71 -15.58 -12.19
N GLU A 163 -3.48 -16.90 -12.08
CA GLU A 163 -2.98 -17.54 -10.86
C GLU A 163 -1.69 -16.89 -10.32
N GLN A 164 -0.78 -16.48 -11.20
CA GLN A 164 0.48 -15.81 -10.82
C GLN A 164 0.31 -14.45 -10.13
N TYR A 165 -0.88 -13.85 -10.19
CA TYR A 165 -1.22 -12.57 -9.55
C TYR A 165 -2.20 -12.74 -8.39
N ARG A 166 -2.53 -13.98 -8.02
CA ARG A 166 -3.31 -14.29 -6.82
C ARG A 166 -2.41 -14.35 -5.60
N VAL A 167 -2.99 -14.09 -4.44
CA VAL A 167 -2.30 -14.21 -3.15
C VAL A 167 -2.92 -15.38 -2.39
N ARG A 168 -2.20 -16.51 -2.32
CA ARG A 168 -2.64 -17.75 -1.66
C ARG A 168 -2.03 -17.88 -0.27
N GLY A 169 -2.39 -18.95 0.46
CA GLY A 169 -1.64 -19.37 1.63
C GLY A 169 -0.16 -19.59 1.26
N GLY A 170 0.73 -19.28 2.20
CA GLY A 170 2.18 -19.30 1.95
C GLY A 170 2.95 -18.31 2.82
N VAL A 171 4.24 -18.16 2.51
CA VAL A 171 5.16 -17.29 3.26
C VAL A 171 5.45 -16.02 2.47
N TYR A 172 5.13 -14.87 3.06
CA TYR A 172 5.42 -13.54 2.51
C TYR A 172 6.39 -12.79 3.42
N ARG A 173 7.23 -11.94 2.84
CA ARG A 173 8.21 -11.15 3.59
C ARG A 173 8.16 -9.69 3.16
N LEU A 174 8.30 -8.81 4.13
CA LEU A 174 8.43 -7.37 3.93
C LEU A 174 9.54 -6.85 4.84
N SER A 175 10.58 -6.27 4.25
CA SER A 175 11.76 -5.75 4.94
C SER A 175 11.92 -4.28 4.58
N LEU A 176 11.71 -3.40 5.56
CA LEU A 176 11.72 -1.95 5.36
C LEU A 176 12.63 -1.26 6.38
N SER A 177 13.36 -0.25 5.92
CA SER A 177 14.06 0.73 6.75
C SER A 177 13.22 2.00 6.86
N LEU A 178 12.95 2.43 8.10
CA LEU A 178 12.21 3.65 8.42
C LEU A 178 13.16 4.64 9.08
N GLY A 179 13.32 5.83 8.51
CA GLY A 179 14.19 6.88 9.07
C GLY A 179 13.56 8.25 8.94
N ALA A 180 13.90 9.17 9.86
CA ALA A 180 13.50 10.56 9.73
C ALA A 180 14.08 11.17 8.45
N LEU A 181 13.29 11.95 7.73
CA LEU A 181 13.81 12.84 6.70
C LEU A 181 14.55 13.98 7.41
N GLN A 182 15.86 14.04 7.22
CA GLN A 182 16.68 15.19 7.57
C GLN A 182 17.04 15.88 6.26
N GLU A 183 16.89 17.21 6.20
CA GLU A 183 17.57 18.01 5.18
C GLU A 183 19.09 18.00 5.42
#